data_AF-A0A077QF84-F1
#
_entry.id   AF-A0A077QF84-F1
#
_cell.length_a   1.000
_cell.length_b   1.000
_cell.length_c   1.000
_cell.angle_alpha   90.00
_cell.angle_beta   90.00
_cell.angle_gamma   90.00
#
_symmetry.space_group_name_H-M   'P 1'
#
loop_
_entity.id
_entity.type
_entity.pdbx_description
1 polymer ?
#
loop_
_entity_poly.entity_id
_entity_poly.type
_entity_poly.pdbx_seq_one_letter_code
_entity_poly.pdbx_strand_id
1 'polypeptide(L)'
;MSLIRKAFKRLHYPVDIIAQCVRGYLAYALSLRNLEEMMTERGIRVDHSTLYRWIIRLTPLLGKAFRRHKRPVARRWRMDEYR
;
A
#
# COMPACT_ATOMS: atom_id res chain seq x y z
N MET A 1 1.89 -6.88 14.74
CA MET A 1 1.14 -5.73 14.20
C MET A 1 1.56 -4.34 14.73
N SER A 2 2.39 -4.22 15.79
CA SER A 2 2.71 -2.89 16.38
C SER A 2 3.58 -1.98 15.51
N LEU A 3 4.45 -2.52 14.64
CA LEU A 3 5.31 -1.74 13.75
C LEU A 3 4.52 -0.97 12.67
N ILE A 4 3.46 -1.59 12.13
CA ILE A 4 2.57 -0.95 11.15
C ILE A 4 1.82 0.20 11.82
N ARG A 5 1.21 -0.03 13.00
CA ARG A 5 0.57 1.04 13.78
C ARG A 5 1.54 2.19 14.11
N LYS A 6 2.81 1.90 14.47
CA LYS A 6 3.84 2.94 14.70
C LYS A 6 4.20 3.70 13.41
N ALA A 7 4.19 3.04 12.26
CA ALA A 7 4.47 3.69 10.97
C ALA A 7 3.41 4.73 10.62
N PHE A 8 2.14 4.46 10.96
CA PHE A 8 1.02 5.39 10.79
C PHE A 8 0.98 6.50 11.85
N LYS A 9 1.41 6.25 13.10
CA LYS A 9 1.29 7.19 14.24
C LYS A 9 2.03 8.52 14.09
N ARG A 10 2.95 8.64 13.12
CA ARG A 10 3.75 9.86 12.87
C ARG A 10 3.36 10.57 11.58
N LEU A 11 2.26 10.17 10.94
CA LEU A 11 1.79 10.79 9.72
C LEU A 11 0.66 11.74 10.08
N HIS A 12 0.68 12.94 9.50
CA HIS A 12 -0.30 14.00 9.77
C HIS A 12 -1.71 13.69 9.24
N TYR A 13 -1.85 12.60 8.48
CA TYR A 13 -3.11 12.21 7.84
C TYR A 13 -3.75 11.03 8.57
N PRO A 14 -5.09 10.92 8.54
CA PRO A 14 -5.80 9.77 9.06
C PRO A 14 -5.28 8.48 8.44
N VAL A 15 -5.20 7.42 9.25
CA VAL A 15 -4.67 6.12 8.83
C VAL A 15 -5.43 5.56 7.63
N ASP A 16 -6.74 5.78 7.58
CA ASP A 16 -7.62 5.28 6.53
C ASP A 16 -7.27 5.89 5.16
N ILE A 17 -6.93 7.18 5.11
CA ILE A 17 -6.51 7.87 3.88
C ILE A 17 -5.20 7.26 3.36
N ILE A 18 -4.23 7.10 4.25
CA ILE A 18 -2.92 6.56 3.90
C ILE A 18 -3.06 5.10 3.44
N ALA A 19 -3.90 4.32 4.12
CA ALA A 19 -4.19 2.94 3.76
C ALA A 19 -4.90 2.85 2.41
N GLN A 20 -5.86 3.73 2.11
CA GLN A 20 -6.55 3.80 0.83
C GLN A 20 -5.56 4.07 -0.31
N CYS A 21 -4.65 5.04 -0.15
CA CYS A 21 -3.65 5.37 -1.16
C CYS A 21 -2.68 4.22 -1.42
N VAL A 22 -2.13 3.62 -0.35
CA VAL A 22 -1.20 2.50 -0.47
C VAL A 22 -1.89 1.28 -1.08
N ARG A 23 -3.15 1.02 -0.74
CA ARG A 23 -3.95 -0.03 -1.37
C ARG A 23 -4.18 0.26 -2.85
N GLY A 24 -4.53 1.49 -3.22
CA GLY A 24 -4.73 1.88 -4.62
C GLY A 24 -3.48 1.65 -5.47
N TYR A 25 -2.32 2.02 -4.93
CA TYR A 25 -1.03 1.79 -5.59
C TYR A 25 -0.71 0.29 -5.73
N LEU A 26 -0.83 -0.48 -4.65
CA LEU A 26 -0.40 -1.89 -4.64
C LEU A 26 -1.39 -2.87 -5.29
N ALA A 27 -2.70 -2.59 -5.20
CA ALA A 27 -3.75 -3.54 -5.63
C ALA A 27 -4.34 -3.22 -7.01
N TYR A 28 -4.26 -1.97 -7.46
CA TYR A 28 -4.90 -1.53 -8.71
C TYR A 28 -3.93 -0.84 -9.69
N ALA A 29 -2.62 -0.91 -9.43
CA ALA A 29 -1.58 -0.28 -10.24
C ALA A 29 -1.84 1.22 -10.55
N LEU A 30 -2.50 1.93 -9.63
CA LEU A 30 -2.79 3.35 -9.80
C LEU A 30 -1.50 4.16 -9.75
N SER A 31 -1.40 5.14 -10.65
CA SER A 31 -0.31 6.11 -10.63
C SER A 31 -0.42 7.02 -9.39
N LEU A 32 0.69 7.61 -8.97
CA LEU A 32 0.69 8.57 -7.85
C LEU A 32 -0.15 9.82 -8.18
N ARG A 33 -0.23 10.20 -9.46
CA ARG A 33 -1.05 11.31 -9.94
C ARG A 33 -2.54 10.98 -9.85
N ASN A 34 -2.94 9.79 -10.26
CA ASN A 34 -4.33 9.34 -10.12
C ASN A 34 -4.76 9.32 -8.65
N LEU A 35 -3.86 8.89 -7.75
CA LEU A 35 -4.13 8.92 -6.31
C LEU A 35 -4.24 10.35 -5.77
N GLU A 36 -3.41 11.27 -6.24
CA GLU A 36 -3.48 12.70 -5.90
C GLU A 36 -4.82 13.32 -6.36
N GLU A 37 -5.25 13.03 -7.59
CA GLU A 37 -6.55 13.46 -8.13
C GLU A 37 -7.71 12.89 -7.30
N MET A 38 -7.72 11.59 -7.04
CA MET A 38 -8.76 10.93 -6.23
C MET A 38 -8.84 11.49 -4.79
N MET A 39 -7.71 11.88 -4.20
CA MET A 39 -7.72 12.52 -2.87
C MET A 39 -8.23 13.96 -2.97
N THR A 40 -7.89 14.67 -4.04
CA THR A 40 -8.35 16.03 -4.31
C THR A 40 -9.87 16.08 -4.49
N GLU A 41 -10.45 15.13 -5.23
CA GLU A 41 -11.91 14.98 -5.37
C GLU A 41 -12.63 14.77 -4.03
N ARG A 42 -11.94 14.16 -3.06
CA ARG A 42 -12.44 13.95 -1.69
C ARG A 42 -12.21 15.16 -0.77
N GLY A 43 -11.70 16.27 -1.31
CA GLY A 43 -11.36 17.48 -0.56
C GLY A 43 -10.03 17.40 0.21
N ILE A 44 -9.20 16.40 -0.07
CA ILE A 44 -7.93 16.18 0.63
C ILE A 44 -6.77 16.54 -0.29
N ARG A 45 -6.10 17.66 -0.02
CA ARG A 45 -4.93 18.09 -0.80
C ARG A 45 -3.68 17.35 -0.32
N VAL A 46 -3.29 16.29 -1.05
CA VAL A 46 -2.05 15.53 -0.79
C VAL A 46 -1.18 15.55 -2.01
N ASP A 47 0.04 16.07 -1.89
CA ASP A 47 1.00 16.06 -2.99
C ASP A 47 1.51 14.64 -3.27
N HIS A 48 1.68 14.30 -4.55
CA HIS A 48 2.21 13.01 -5.01
C HIS A 48 3.53 12.59 -4.36
N SER A 49 4.42 13.54 -3.99
CA SER A 49 5.67 13.22 -3.28
C SER A 49 5.41 12.71 -1.85
N THR A 50 4.35 13.18 -1.21
CA THR A 50 3.92 12.71 0.11
C THR A 50 3.36 11.29 0.02
N LEU A 51 2.54 11.02 -1.00
CA LEU A 51 2.05 9.67 -1.31
C LEU A 51 3.20 8.70 -1.56
N TYR A 52 4.20 9.13 -2.35
CA TYR A 52 5.37 8.32 -2.64
C TYR A 52 6.16 7.94 -1.38
N ARG A 53 6.36 8.89 -0.44
CA ARG A 53 7.01 8.62 0.85
C ARG A 53 6.23 7.60 1.68
N TRP A 54 4.90 7.66 1.68
CA TRP A 54 4.07 6.66 2.37
C TRP A 54 4.24 5.28 1.75
N ILE A 55 4.21 5.19 0.43
CA ILE A 55 4.35 3.94 -0.32
C ILE A 55 5.71 3.30 -0.05
N ILE A 56 6.82 4.02 -0.21
CA ILE A 56 8.17 3.47 0.07
C ILE A 56 8.26 2.95 1.51
N ARG A 57 7.71 3.70 2.47
CA ARG A 57 7.79 3.32 3.88
C ARG A 57 6.92 2.11 4.22
N LEU A 58 5.72 2.02 3.66
CA LEU A 58 4.71 1.03 4.04
C LEU A 58 4.81 -0.26 3.24
N THR A 59 5.23 -0.20 1.97
CA THR A 59 5.37 -1.37 1.10
C THR A 59 6.20 -2.50 1.72
N PRO A 60 7.43 -2.28 2.26
CA PRO A 60 8.21 -3.37 2.85
C PRO A 60 7.59 -3.90 4.15
N LEU A 61 6.90 -3.05 4.92
CA LEU A 61 6.23 -3.45 6.16
C LEU A 61 5.02 -4.34 5.86
N LEU A 62 4.23 -3.96 4.86
CA LEU A 62 3.12 -4.74 4.35
C LEU A 62 3.63 -6.04 3.74
N GLY A 63 4.68 -6.03 2.93
CA GLY A 63 5.28 -7.24 2.36
C GLY A 63 5.77 -8.24 3.42
N LYS A 64 6.33 -7.76 4.54
CA LYS A 64 6.68 -8.63 5.69
C LYS A 64 5.43 -9.18 6.39
N ALA A 65 4.40 -8.36 6.58
CA ALA A 65 3.15 -8.80 7.17
C ALA A 65 2.45 -9.83 6.28
N PHE A 66 2.31 -9.57 4.98
CA PHE A 66 1.71 -10.50 4.02
C PHE A 66 2.45 -11.83 3.99
N ARG A 67 3.79 -11.83 3.96
CA ARG A 67 4.57 -13.07 4.02
C ARG A 67 4.29 -13.90 5.27
N ARG A 68 4.08 -13.26 6.43
CA ARG A 68 3.74 -13.95 7.68
C ARG A 68 2.33 -14.54 7.68
N HIS A 69 1.39 -13.92 6.96
CA HIS A 69 0.00 -14.39 6.87
C HIS A 69 -0.23 -15.32 5.67
N LYS A 70 0.68 -15.34 4.69
CA LYS A 70 0.61 -16.26 3.56
C LYS A 70 0.91 -17.66 4.07
N ARG A 71 0.01 -18.62 3.78
CA ARG A 71 0.27 -20.03 4.02
C ARG A 71 1.55 -20.45 3.29
N PRO A 72 2.38 -21.34 3.87
CA PRO A 72 3.49 -21.91 3.14
C PRO A 72 2.94 -22.55 1.87
N VAL A 73 3.38 -22.04 0.72
CA VAL A 73 2.98 -22.61 -0.57
C VAL A 73 3.63 -23.98 -0.65
N ALA A 74 2.84 -25.03 -0.86
CA ALA A 74 3.35 -26.39 -0.97
C ALA A 74 4.47 -26.46 -2.04
N ARG A 75 5.40 -27.41 -1.86
CA ARG A 75 6.60 -27.60 -2.69
C ARG A 75 6.33 -27.84 -4.19
N ARG A 76 5.07 -28.07 -4.58
CA ARG A 76 4.63 -28.15 -5.98
C ARG A 76 3.94 -26.86 -6.40
N TRP A 77 4.71 -25.98 -7.03
CA TRP A 77 4.18 -24.99 -7.96
C TRP A 77 3.91 -25.71 -9.29
N ARG A 78 2.68 -25.64 -9.81
CA ARG A 78 2.44 -25.79 -11.25
C ARG A 78 2.37 -24.37 -11.80
N MET A 79 3.33 -24.01 -12.66
CA MET A 79 3.16 -22.87 -13.55
C MET A 79 2.07 -23.29 -14.53
N ASP A 80 0.91 -22.62 -14.50
CA ASP A 80 -0.01 -22.68 -15.63
C ASP A 80 0.65 -21.87 -16.74
N GLU A 81 1.31 -22.58 -17.65
CA GLU A 81 1.71 -22.02 -18.94
C GLU A 81 0.42 -21.72 -19.71
N TYR A 82 0.10 -20.43 -19.81
CA TYR A 82 -0.95 -19.96 -20.72
C TYR A 82 -0.44 -20.12 -22.15
N ARG A 83 -1.14 -20.98 -22.89
CA ARG A 83 -1.07 -21.12 -24.34
C ARG A 83 -1.77 -19.95 -25.03
#